data_AF-A0A2I0A611-F1
#
_entry.id   AF-A0A2I0A611-F1
#
_cell.length_a   1.000
_cell.length_b   1.000
_cell.length_c   1.000
_cell.angle_alpha   90.00
_cell.angle_beta   90.00
_cell.angle_gamma   90.00
#
_symmetry.space_group_name_H-M   'P 1'
#
loop_
_entity.id
_entity.type
_entity.pdbx_description
1 polymer ?
#
loop_
_entity_poly.entity_id
_entity_poly.type
_entity_poly.pdbx_seq_one_letter_code
_entity_poly.pdbx_strand_id
1 'polypeptide(L)'
;MPRVHADAAVQLQCGGSVMSSATTNSNGVFDMALSLLPSIVSTLLSDCKLVVATPLAACGITLPAGGGTLQSALQLLNPGGLVGQILGLINIIPSGFSLVK
;
A
#
# COMPACT_ATOMS: atom_id res chain seq x y z
N MET A 1 2.81 19.17 -10.00
CA MET A 1 1.51 18.82 -9.39
C MET A 1 1.42 17.29 -9.38
N PRO A 2 1.14 16.63 -8.24
CA PRO A 2 1.02 15.18 -8.18
C PRO A 2 -0.14 14.71 -9.07
N ARG A 3 0.11 13.69 -9.89
CA ARG A 3 -0.91 13.13 -10.81
C ARG A 3 -1.71 12.08 -10.04
N VAL A 4 -3.02 12.28 -9.98
CA VAL A 4 -3.95 11.40 -9.28
C VAL A 4 -4.44 10.32 -10.26
N HIS A 5 -4.48 9.07 -9.81
CA HIS A 5 -5.00 7.95 -10.59
C HIS A 5 -6.17 7.30 -9.87
N ALA A 6 -7.34 7.41 -10.50
CA ALA A 6 -8.54 6.68 -10.09
C ALA A 6 -8.52 5.26 -10.66
N ASP A 7 -9.26 4.36 -10.02
CA ASP A 7 -9.45 2.97 -10.45
C ASP A 7 -8.15 2.16 -10.58
N ALA A 8 -7.08 2.62 -9.92
CA ALA A 8 -5.85 1.86 -9.78
C ALA A 8 -6.03 0.77 -8.72
N ALA A 9 -5.74 -0.48 -9.09
CA ALA A 9 -5.67 -1.63 -8.23
C ALA A 9 -4.39 -1.59 -7.41
N VAL A 10 -4.54 -1.62 -6.09
CA VAL A 10 -3.44 -1.66 -5.12
C VAL A 10 -3.58 -2.94 -4.31
N GLN A 11 -2.49 -3.66 -4.12
CA GLN A 11 -2.46 -4.93 -3.43
C GLN A 11 -1.47 -4.87 -2.26
N LEU A 12 -1.91 -5.33 -1.09
CA LEU A 12 -0.99 -5.66 -0.01
C LEU A 12 -0.44 -7.06 -0.26
N GLN A 13 0.87 -7.17 -0.47
CA GLN A 13 1.54 -8.44 -0.70
C GLN A 13 2.56 -8.73 0.40
N CYS A 14 2.50 -9.94 0.97
CA CYS A 14 3.40 -10.42 2.02
C CYS A 14 3.98 -11.76 1.58
N GLY A 15 5.31 -11.92 1.61
CA GLY A 15 5.96 -13.18 1.22
C GLY A 15 5.58 -13.67 -0.19
N GLY A 16 5.25 -12.76 -1.11
CA GLY A 16 4.81 -13.06 -2.48
C GLY A 16 3.33 -13.39 -2.65
N SER A 17 2.54 -13.41 -1.57
CA SER A 17 1.10 -13.68 -1.60
C SER A 17 0.29 -12.39 -1.41
N VAL A 18 -0.84 -12.27 -2.09
CA VAL A 18 -1.76 -11.13 -1.93
C VAL A 18 -2.61 -11.33 -0.68
N MET A 19 -2.43 -10.46 0.31
CA MET A 19 -3.20 -10.50 1.57
C MET A 19 -4.50 -9.70 1.49
N SER A 20 -4.47 -8.58 0.78
CA SER A 20 -5.64 -7.73 0.57
C SER A 20 -5.47 -6.90 -0.70
N SER A 21 -6.57 -6.41 -1.23
CA SER A 21 -6.61 -5.58 -2.43
C SER A 21 -7.64 -4.47 -2.26
N ALA A 22 -7.32 -3.31 -2.81
CA ALA A 22 -8.22 -2.17 -2.86
C ALA A 22 -8.11 -1.50 -4.23
N THR A 23 -9.13 -0.74 -4.57
CA THR A 23 -9.15 0.10 -5.76
C THR A 23 -9.19 1.55 -5.30
N THR A 24 -8.35 2.39 -5.88
CA THR A 24 -8.34 3.82 -5.60
C THR A 24 -9.63 4.48 -6.09
N ASN A 25 -10.15 5.41 -5.29
CA ASN A 25 -11.31 6.22 -5.67
C ASN A 25 -10.92 7.36 -6.65
N SER A 26 -11.88 8.22 -6.98
CA SER A 26 -11.68 9.37 -7.89
C SER A 26 -10.57 10.35 -7.45
N ASN A 27 -10.22 10.35 -6.16
CA ASN A 27 -9.14 11.17 -5.60
C ASN A 27 -7.81 10.40 -5.46
N GLY A 28 -7.71 9.18 -5.98
CA GLY A 28 -6.51 8.34 -5.88
C GLY A 28 -6.26 7.78 -4.48
N VAL A 29 -7.26 7.84 -3.60
CA VAL A 29 -7.20 7.32 -2.23
C VAL A 29 -7.71 5.89 -2.21
N PHE A 30 -7.03 5.01 -1.50
CA PHE A 30 -7.46 3.64 -1.23
C PHE A 30 -7.45 3.40 0.28
N ASP A 31 -8.35 2.55 0.74
CA ASP A 31 -8.43 2.10 2.12
C ASP A 31 -8.50 0.58 2.15
N MET A 32 -7.84 -0.04 3.13
CA MET A 32 -7.83 -1.47 3.34
C MET A 32 -8.11 -1.77 4.80
N ALA A 33 -9.09 -2.63 5.06
CA ALA A 33 -9.32 -3.18 6.39
C ALA A 33 -8.65 -4.56 6.50
N LEU A 34 -7.81 -4.74 7.52
CA LEU A 34 -7.11 -5.98 7.80
C LEU A 34 -7.37 -6.40 9.24
N SER A 35 -7.83 -7.63 9.43
CA SER A 35 -7.95 -8.23 10.76
C SER A 35 -6.61 -8.85 11.12
N LEU A 36 -5.78 -8.11 11.85
CA LEU A 36 -4.44 -8.54 12.25
C LEU A 36 -4.40 -8.86 13.74
N LEU A 37 -3.68 -9.92 14.09
CA LEU A 37 -3.26 -10.12 15.48
C LEU A 37 -2.14 -9.12 15.79
N PRO A 38 -2.08 -8.53 17.01
CA PRO A 38 -1.04 -7.57 17.39
C PRO A 38 0.40 -8.09 17.18
N SER A 39 0.61 -9.40 17.29
CA SER A 39 1.90 -10.07 17.07
C SER A 39 2.37 -10.07 15.62
N ILE A 40 1.49 -9.82 14.65
CA ILE A 40 1.78 -9.89 13.21
C ILE A 40 2.12 -8.50 12.65
N VAL A 41 1.91 -7.43 13.43
CA VAL A 41 2.15 -6.05 12.99
C VAL A 41 3.61 -5.83 12.59
N SER A 42 4.56 -6.42 13.33
CA SER A 42 5.98 -6.35 12.97
C SER A 42 6.26 -7.01 11.62
N THR A 43 5.72 -8.22 11.41
CA THR A 43 5.80 -8.95 10.14
C THR A 43 5.20 -8.16 8.99
N LEU A 44 4.11 -7.42 9.24
CA LEU A 44 3.51 -6.57 8.22
C LEU A 44 4.45 -5.45 7.77
N LEU A 45 5.23 -4.90 8.69
CA LEU A 45 6.15 -3.80 8.41
C LEU A 45 7.48 -4.28 7.80
N SER A 46 7.89 -5.52 8.07
CA SER A 46 9.14 -6.09 7.54
C SER A 46 8.96 -6.83 6.22
N ASP A 47 7.90 -7.63 6.07
CA ASP A 47 7.76 -8.64 5.01
C ASP A 47 6.66 -8.33 4.01
N CYS A 48 5.89 -7.26 4.24
CA CYS A 48 4.84 -6.83 3.35
C CYS A 48 5.14 -5.53 2.62
N LYS A 49 4.53 -5.40 1.45
CA LYS A 49 4.64 -4.23 0.59
C LYS A 49 3.30 -3.97 -0.09
N LEU A 50 3.02 -2.70 -0.32
CA LEU A 50 1.95 -2.31 -1.23
C LEU A 50 2.48 -2.32 -2.65
N VAL A 51 1.69 -2.88 -3.56
CA VAL A 51 2.02 -3.06 -4.96
C VAL A 51 0.88 -2.48 -5.78
N VAL A 52 1.18 -1.53 -6.67
CA VAL A 52 0.20 -1.06 -7.65
C VAL A 52 0.16 -2.07 -8.79
N ALA A 53 -0.92 -2.86 -8.83
CA ALA A 53 -1.11 -3.91 -9.82
C ALA A 53 -1.62 -3.37 -11.17
N THR A 54 -2.17 -2.15 -11.19
CA THR A 54 -2.55 -1.50 -12.45
C THR A 54 -1.31 -1.27 -13.32
N PRO A 55 -1.33 -1.69 -14.60
CA PRO A 55 -0.23 -1.42 -15.52
C PRO A 55 0.06 0.07 -15.57
N LEU A 56 1.29 0.48 -15.28
CA LEU A 56 1.68 1.89 -15.27
C LEU A 56 1.46 2.61 -16.61
N ALA A 57 1.40 1.86 -17.71
CA ALA A 57 1.01 2.37 -19.02
C ALA A 57 -0.43 2.95 -19.00
N ALA A 58 -1.36 2.34 -18.26
CA ALA A 58 -2.73 2.84 -18.09
C ALA A 58 -2.77 4.14 -17.26
N CYS A 59 -1.77 4.37 -16.41
CA CYS A 59 -1.57 5.62 -15.67
C CYS A 59 -0.91 6.72 -16.53
N GLY A 60 -0.57 6.43 -17.79
CA GLY A 60 0.11 7.37 -18.70
C GLY A 60 1.55 7.67 -18.30
N ILE A 61 2.18 6.80 -17.51
CA ILE A 61 3.59 6.91 -17.17
C ILE A 61 4.37 6.18 -18.27
N THR A 62 5.22 6.91 -19.00
CA THR A 62 6.20 6.34 -19.92
C THR A 62 7.22 5.55 -19.11
N LEU A 63 7.12 4.23 -19.14
CA LEU A 63 8.07 3.36 -18.45
C LEU A 63 9.36 3.22 -19.25
N PRO A 64 10.53 3.23 -18.57
CA PRO A 64 11.79 2.82 -19.21
C PRO A 64 11.63 1.44 -19.85
N ALA A 65 12.33 1.22 -20.96
CA ALA A 65 12.23 -0.03 -21.72
C ALA A 65 12.45 -1.25 -20.80
N GLY A 66 11.42 -2.11 -20.73
CA GLY A 66 11.42 -3.34 -19.92
C GLY A 66 10.58 -3.31 -18.65
N GLY A 67 9.57 -2.43 -18.55
CA GLY A 67 8.53 -2.54 -17.53
C GLY A 67 8.98 -2.17 -16.11
N GLY A 68 8.05 -2.27 -15.16
CA GLY A 68 8.28 -1.97 -13.75
C GLY A 68 6.96 -1.95 -12.98
N THR A 69 7.05 -2.09 -11.66
CA THR A 69 5.90 -2.09 -10.75
C THR A 69 6.16 -1.09 -9.63
N LEU A 70 5.18 -0.26 -9.29
CA LEU A 70 5.28 0.61 -8.12
C LEU A 70 5.07 -0.21 -6.86
N GLN A 71 6.03 -0.15 -5.96
CA GLN A 71 5.97 -0.81 -4.67
C GLN A 71 6.24 0.20 -3.56
N SER A 72 5.63 0.01 -2.39
CA SER A 72 5.90 0.82 -1.21
C SER A 72 6.04 -0.09 0.01
N ALA A 73 7.05 0.18 0.83
CA ALA A 73 7.13 -0.40 2.16
C ALA A 73 6.07 0.22 3.06
N LEU A 74 5.73 -0.49 4.13
CA LEU A 74 4.74 -0.03 5.09
C LEU A 74 5.41 0.63 6.28
N GLN A 75 4.76 1.64 6.82
CA GLN A 75 5.14 2.27 8.08
C GLN A 75 3.90 2.50 8.94
N LEU A 76 4.10 2.45 10.25
CA LEU A 76 3.08 2.85 11.21
C LEU A 76 2.95 4.37 11.17
N LEU A 77 1.76 4.87 10.83
CA LEU A 77 1.38 6.23 11.13
C LEU A 77 0.97 6.23 12.60
N ASN A 78 1.82 6.84 13.43
CA ASN A 78 1.71 7.04 14.88
C ASN A 78 0.37 6.51 15.47
N PRO A 79 0.36 5.38 16.21
CA PRO A 79 -0.88 4.75 16.66
C PRO A 79 -1.68 5.80 17.42
N GLY A 80 -2.89 6.14 16.95
CA GLY A 80 -3.64 7.39 17.19
C GLY A 80 -3.70 7.89 18.65
N GLY A 81 -2.55 8.33 19.18
CA GLY A 81 -2.34 8.52 20.61
C GLY A 81 -2.62 7.28 21.45
N LEU A 82 -2.85 7.50 22.75
CA LEU A 82 -3.30 6.47 23.69
C LEU A 82 -4.58 5.78 23.21
N VAL A 83 -5.51 6.50 22.57
CA VAL A 83 -6.81 5.97 22.14
C VAL A 83 -6.67 4.88 21.08
N GLY A 84 -5.84 5.08 20.06
CA GLY A 84 -5.59 4.06 19.03
C GLY A 84 -4.97 2.78 19.61
N GLN A 85 -4.10 2.92 20.61
CA GLN A 85 -3.46 1.79 21.31
C GLN A 85 -4.46 1.01 22.17
N ILE A 86 -5.36 1.70 22.88
CA ILE A 86 -6.34 1.06 23.77
C ILE A 86 -7.43 0.34 22.95
N LEU A 87 -7.81 0.89 21.79
CA LEU A 87 -8.81 0.30 20.90
C LEU A 87 -8.24 -0.76 19.94
N GLY A 88 -6.92 -0.96 19.92
CA GLY A 88 -6.26 -1.88 19.01
C GLY A 88 -6.31 -1.45 17.54
N LEU A 89 -6.58 -0.17 17.27
CA LEU A 89 -6.62 0.38 15.91
C LEU A 89 -5.28 1.02 15.58
N ILE A 90 -4.58 0.42 14.62
CA ILE A 90 -3.31 0.94 14.09
C ILE A 90 -3.53 1.47 12.67
N ASN A 91 -2.93 2.62 12.39
CA ASN A 91 -2.91 3.17 11.03
C ASN A 91 -1.59 2.77 10.39
N ILE A 92 -1.68 2.05 9.28
CA ILE A 92 -0.53 1.67 8.47
C ILE A 92 -0.62 2.42 7.16
N ILE A 93 0.46 3.10 6.79
CA ILE A 93 0.52 3.90 5.58
C ILE A 93 1.71 3.46 4.72
N PRO A 94 1.68 3.75 3.40
CA PRO A 94 2.86 3.66 2.56
C PRO A 94 3.97 4.59 3.06
N SER A 95 5.22 4.16 3.01
CA SER A 95 6.39 5.03 3.26
C SER A 95 6.83 5.84 2.04
N GLY A 96 6.22 5.57 0.89
CA GLY A 96 6.54 6.18 -0.40
C GLY A 96 6.68 5.09 -1.47
N PHE A 97 6.27 5.40 -2.70
CA PHE A 97 6.32 4.45 -3.81
C PHE A 97 7.63 4.58 -4.57
N SER A 98 8.29 3.45 -4.82
CA SER A 98 9.43 3.34 -5.72
C SER A 98 9.09 2.40 -6.87
N LEU A 99 9.68 2.67 -8.03
CA LEU A 99 9.52 1.81 -9.20
C LEU A 99 10.56 0.70 -9.14
N VAL A 100 10.10 -0.55 -9.07
CA VAL A 100 10.96 -1.74 -8.99
C VAL A 100 10.82 -2.52 -10.30
N LYS A 101 11.94 -3.05 -10.80
CA LYS A 101 12.01 -3.83 -12.04
C LYS A 101 12.00 -5.33 -11.73
#